data_AF-K1TIS8-F1
#
_entry.id   AF-K1TIS8-F1
#
_cell.length_a   1.000
_cell.length_b   1.000
_cell.length_c   1.000
_cell.angle_alpha   90.00
_cell.angle_beta   90.00
_cell.angle_gamma   90.00
#
_symmetry.space_group_name_H-M   'P 1'
#
loop_
_entity.id
_entity.type
_entity.pdbx_description
1 polymer ?
#
loop_
_entity_poly.entity_id
_entity_poly.type
_entity_poly.pdbx_seq_one_letter_code
_entity_poly.pdbx_strand_id
1 'polypeptide(L)'
;VTDHHMPSGELPKACAVVDLHREDCKSRFKNLSGVGVAFKLIMALEGEYCDTTTLLDNYSDLLSIGTIGDVVELKDENRVFVKHGLESITNTDRPGLQALIKNSGLTGKTVSSTNVSFTIVPRINAVGRLGLSEKSVSLLLTEDYDEAAEISSQLCVDNSERQEIERD
;
A
#
# COMPACT_ATOMS: atom_id res chain seq x y z
N VAL A 1 1.97 -16.06 9.25
CA VAL A 1 1.26 -15.72 7.99
C VAL A 1 0.30 -14.61 8.29
N THR A 2 0.38 -13.50 7.55
CA THR A 2 -0.61 -12.42 7.58
C THR A 2 -1.30 -12.43 6.22
N ASP A 3 -2.62 -12.50 6.19
CA ASP A 3 -3.39 -12.49 4.94
C ASP A 3 -4.77 -11.87 5.17
N HIS A 4 -5.45 -11.57 4.07
CA HIS A 4 -6.82 -11.05 4.05
C HIS A 4 -7.71 -11.78 3.03
N HIS A 5 -7.20 -12.76 2.30
CA HIS A 5 -8.00 -13.58 1.41
C HIS A 5 -8.94 -14.51 2.18
N MET A 6 -9.97 -15.04 1.51
CA MET A 6 -10.80 -16.10 2.09
C MET A 6 -9.99 -17.40 2.21
N PRO A 7 -9.84 -17.98 3.42
CA PRO A 7 -9.15 -19.25 3.58
C PRO A 7 -9.86 -20.36 2.79
N SER A 8 -9.09 -21.16 2.05
CA SER A 8 -9.60 -22.35 1.37
C SER A 8 -9.13 -23.61 2.09
N GLY A 9 -9.99 -24.14 2.97
CA GLY A 9 -9.71 -25.36 3.72
C GLY A 9 -8.89 -25.14 4.99
N GLU A 10 -7.98 -26.07 5.29
CA GLU A 10 -7.16 -26.01 6.51
C GLU A 10 -6.16 -24.85 6.48
N LEU A 11 -6.02 -24.16 7.61
CA LEU A 11 -5.03 -23.10 7.76
C LEU A 11 -3.60 -23.68 7.62
N PRO A 12 -2.65 -22.90 7.06
CA PRO A 12 -1.29 -23.36 6.85
C PRO A 12 -0.58 -23.67 8.17
N LYS A 13 0.34 -24.64 8.14
CA LYS A 13 1.23 -24.96 9.26
C LYS A 13 2.20 -23.80 9.49
N ALA A 14 1.86 -22.91 10.43
CA ALA A 14 2.65 -21.75 10.80
C ALA A 14 2.58 -21.51 12.31
N CYS A 15 3.56 -20.79 12.87
CA CYS A 15 3.54 -20.40 14.30
C CYS A 15 2.29 -19.56 14.64
N ALA A 16 1.85 -18.72 13.69
CA ALA A 16 0.61 -17.96 13.79
C ALA A 16 0.07 -17.64 12.39
N VAL A 17 -1.26 -17.56 12.28
CA VAL A 17 -1.99 -17.11 11.09
C VAL A 17 -2.89 -15.95 11.51
N VAL A 18 -2.59 -14.74 11.04
CA VAL A 18 -3.35 -13.52 11.31
C VAL A 18 -4.14 -13.20 10.06
N ASP A 19 -5.43 -13.52 10.10
CA ASP A 19 -6.36 -13.31 9.00
C ASP A 19 -7.74 -13.08 9.59
N LEU A 20 -8.42 -12.04 9.09
CA LEU A 20 -9.75 -11.65 9.56
C LEU A 20 -10.83 -12.65 9.16
N HIS A 21 -10.65 -13.39 8.07
CA HIS A 21 -11.60 -14.35 7.53
C HIS A 21 -11.49 -15.74 8.15
N ARG A 22 -10.59 -15.94 9.13
CA ARG A 22 -10.61 -17.14 9.96
C ARG A 22 -11.95 -17.29 10.67
N GLU A 23 -12.47 -18.51 10.72
CA GLU A 23 -13.75 -18.83 11.37
C GLU A 23 -13.77 -18.44 12.86
N ASP A 24 -12.63 -18.54 13.54
CA ASP A 24 -12.48 -18.22 14.97
C ASP A 24 -12.17 -16.73 15.25
N CYS A 25 -12.06 -15.89 14.21
CA CYS A 25 -11.72 -14.49 14.38
C CYS A 25 -12.93 -13.67 14.86
N LYS A 26 -12.76 -12.94 15.97
CA LYS A 26 -13.81 -12.15 16.62
C LYS A 26 -13.90 -10.69 16.17
N SER A 27 -12.98 -10.22 15.30
CA SER A 27 -13.00 -8.85 14.80
C SER A 27 -14.32 -8.54 14.09
N ARG A 28 -14.87 -7.34 14.33
CA ARG A 28 -16.14 -6.90 13.75
C ARG A 28 -16.01 -6.48 12.29
N PHE A 29 -14.91 -5.82 11.97
CA PHE A 29 -14.56 -5.47 10.61
C PHE A 29 -13.68 -6.57 10.01
N LYS A 30 -14.08 -7.10 8.85
CA LYS A 30 -13.41 -8.24 8.18
C LYS A 30 -12.70 -7.85 6.89
N ASN A 31 -13.04 -6.69 6.34
CA ASN A 31 -12.66 -6.30 4.99
C ASN A 31 -11.35 -5.49 4.95
N LEU A 32 -10.40 -5.71 5.86
CA LEU A 32 -9.09 -5.04 5.75
C LEU A 32 -8.36 -5.51 4.48
N SER A 33 -7.57 -4.62 3.92
CA SER A 33 -6.53 -4.96 2.94
C SER A 33 -5.41 -5.79 3.57
N GLY A 34 -4.57 -6.43 2.77
CA GLY A 34 -3.41 -7.16 3.28
C GLY A 34 -2.48 -6.26 4.10
N VAL A 35 -2.24 -5.04 3.62
CA VAL A 35 -1.48 -4.02 4.37
C VAL A 35 -2.20 -3.55 5.64
N GLY A 36 -3.54 -3.55 5.65
CA GLY A 36 -4.33 -3.27 6.85
C GLY A 36 -4.17 -4.34 7.92
N VAL A 37 -4.12 -5.61 7.54
CA VAL A 37 -3.82 -6.72 8.46
C VAL A 37 -2.40 -6.60 9.02
N ALA A 38 -1.42 -6.25 8.16
CA ALA A 38 -0.05 -6.00 8.60
C ALA A 38 0.05 -4.81 9.58
N PHE A 39 -0.67 -3.72 9.32
CA PHE A 39 -0.72 -2.56 10.22
C PHE A 39 -1.33 -2.93 11.58
N LYS A 40 -2.40 -3.73 11.60
CA LYS A 40 -2.97 -4.25 12.86
C LYS A 40 -2.00 -5.13 13.64
N LEU A 41 -1.17 -5.91 12.95
CA LEU A 41 -0.12 -6.67 13.59
C LEU A 41 0.93 -5.74 14.23
N ILE A 42 1.35 -4.68 13.55
CA ILE A 42 2.25 -3.67 14.12
C ILE A 42 1.63 -3.06 15.38
N MET A 43 0.37 -2.62 15.33
CA MET A 43 -0.34 -2.09 16.50
C MET A 43 -0.36 -3.09 17.68
N ALA A 44 -0.58 -4.38 17.40
CA ALA A 44 -0.59 -5.41 18.43
C ALA A 44 0.81 -5.65 19.04
N LEU A 45 1.88 -5.48 18.26
CA LEU A 45 3.27 -5.60 18.72
C LEU A 45 3.69 -4.42 19.59
N GLU A 46 3.19 -3.22 19.32
CA GLU A 46 3.37 -2.03 20.19
C GLU A 46 2.67 -2.20 21.56
N GLY A 47 1.66 -3.06 21.64
CA GLY A 47 1.01 -3.45 22.88
C GLY A 47 0.00 -2.43 23.41
N GLU A 48 -0.25 -2.48 24.73
CA GLU A 48 -1.33 -1.71 25.39
C GLU A 48 -1.16 -0.18 25.26
N TYR A 49 0.07 0.30 25.15
CA TYR A 49 0.40 1.72 25.04
C TYR A 49 0.66 2.16 23.59
N CYS A 50 0.18 1.39 22.61
CA CYS A 50 0.33 1.69 21.19
C CYS A 50 -0.15 3.11 20.85
N ASP A 51 0.80 3.99 20.50
CA ASP A 51 0.50 5.30 19.96
C ASP A 51 0.08 5.18 18.49
N THR A 52 -1.23 4.99 18.31
CA THR A 52 -1.82 4.82 16.98
C THR A 52 -1.62 6.05 16.10
N THR A 53 -1.52 7.25 16.68
CA THR A 53 -1.29 8.48 15.93
C THR A 53 0.10 8.45 15.30
N THR A 54 1.13 8.20 16.11
CA THR A 54 2.51 8.08 15.61
C THR A 54 2.65 6.96 14.58
N LEU A 55 1.98 5.82 14.76
CA LEU A 55 1.99 4.75 13.75
C LEU A 55 1.34 5.20 12.44
N LEU A 56 0.22 5.92 12.49
CA LEU A 56 -0.42 6.44 11.29
C LEU A 56 0.48 7.50 10.62
N ASP A 57 1.11 8.39 11.37
CA ASP A 57 2.03 9.38 10.81
C ASP A 57 3.19 8.70 10.05
N ASN A 58 3.70 7.58 10.58
CA ASN A 58 4.81 6.85 9.97
C ASN A 58 4.41 5.98 8.77
N TYR A 59 3.22 5.39 8.76
CA TYR A 59 2.86 4.32 7.83
C TYR A 59 1.58 4.54 7.02
N SER A 60 0.82 5.61 7.29
CA SER A 60 -0.50 5.82 6.67
C SER A 60 -0.44 5.94 5.15
N ASP A 61 0.64 6.46 4.59
CA ASP A 61 0.86 6.55 3.14
C ASP A 61 0.93 5.17 2.48
N LEU A 62 1.81 4.30 2.95
CA LEU A 62 1.94 2.91 2.48
C LEU A 62 0.65 2.11 2.72
N LEU A 63 0.06 2.29 3.90
CA LEU A 63 -1.22 1.68 4.28
C LEU A 63 -2.34 2.09 3.31
N SER A 64 -2.38 3.35 2.89
CA SER A 64 -3.39 3.85 1.97
C SER A 64 -3.17 3.37 0.54
N ILE A 65 -1.93 3.38 0.07
CA ILE A 65 -1.57 2.88 -1.27
C ILE A 65 -1.94 1.40 -1.40
N GLY A 66 -1.55 0.56 -0.44
CA GLY A 66 -1.89 -0.86 -0.46
C GLY A 66 -3.39 -1.11 -0.31
N THR A 67 -4.07 -0.36 0.55
CA THR A 67 -5.53 -0.49 0.72
C THR A 67 -6.30 -0.13 -0.55
N ILE A 68 -5.91 0.94 -1.22
CA ILE A 68 -6.51 1.33 -2.51
C ILE A 68 -6.12 0.31 -3.60
N GLY A 69 -4.88 -0.20 -3.57
CA GLY A 69 -4.37 -1.19 -4.51
C GLY A 69 -5.09 -2.54 -4.44
N ASP A 70 -5.50 -2.98 -3.25
CA ASP A 70 -6.29 -4.20 -3.04
C ASP A 70 -7.76 -4.05 -3.44
N VAL A 71 -8.21 -2.83 -3.79
CA VAL A 71 -9.59 -2.54 -4.21
C VAL A 71 -10.63 -3.00 -3.17
N VAL A 72 -10.25 -2.98 -1.88
CA VAL A 72 -11.17 -3.29 -0.79
C VAL A 72 -12.14 -2.14 -0.54
N GLU A 73 -13.26 -2.43 0.10
CA GLU A 73 -14.28 -1.43 0.40
C GLU A 73 -13.75 -0.35 1.36
N LEU A 74 -13.86 0.92 0.97
CA LEU A 74 -13.48 2.08 1.79
C LEU A 74 -14.58 2.45 2.79
N LYS A 75 -14.84 1.53 3.71
CA LYS A 75 -15.74 1.70 4.86
C LYS A 75 -14.97 1.49 6.17
N ASP A 76 -15.54 2.02 7.25
CA ASP A 76 -15.03 1.84 8.62
C ASP A 76 -13.51 2.09 8.70
N GLU A 77 -12.73 1.13 9.19
CA GLU A 77 -11.29 1.25 9.39
C GLU A 77 -10.52 1.59 8.10
N ASN A 78 -10.83 0.94 6.98
CA ASN A 78 -10.18 1.24 5.69
C ASN A 78 -10.38 2.70 5.28
N ARG A 79 -11.57 3.26 5.55
CA ARG A 79 -11.86 4.67 5.25
C ARG A 79 -11.02 5.60 6.11
N VAL A 80 -10.83 5.27 7.38
CA VAL A 80 -10.00 6.06 8.31
C VAL A 80 -8.53 6.02 7.88
N PHE A 81 -8.02 4.84 7.54
CA PHE A 81 -6.65 4.66 7.08
C PHE A 81 -6.38 5.42 5.78
N VAL A 82 -7.24 5.23 4.77
CA VAL A 82 -7.12 5.92 3.49
C VAL A 82 -7.22 7.43 3.65
N LYS A 83 -8.10 7.93 4.52
CA LYS A 83 -8.19 9.37 4.76
C LYS A 83 -6.86 9.96 5.27
N HIS A 84 -6.28 9.37 6.32
CA HIS A 84 -5.01 9.86 6.87
C HIS A 84 -3.89 9.75 5.84
N GLY A 85 -3.76 8.62 5.15
CA GLY A 85 -2.64 8.49 4.22
C GLY A 85 -2.79 9.30 2.94
N LEU A 86 -3.98 9.69 2.50
CA LEU A 86 -4.10 10.66 1.40
C LEU A 86 -3.54 12.04 1.80
N GLU A 87 -3.76 12.45 3.06
CA GLU A 87 -3.16 13.66 3.62
C GLU A 87 -1.62 13.52 3.71
N SER A 88 -1.13 12.36 4.16
CA SER A 88 0.31 12.05 4.23
C SER A 88 0.98 11.95 2.86
N ILE A 89 0.35 11.32 1.87
CA ILE A 89 0.88 11.22 0.50
C ILE A 89 0.97 12.61 -0.14
N THR A 90 -0.03 13.47 0.09
CA THR A 90 -0.01 14.84 -0.45
C THR A 90 1.17 15.65 0.08
N ASN A 91 1.57 15.42 1.33
CA ASN A 91 2.64 16.14 2.02
C ASN A 91 3.85 15.24 2.32
N THR A 92 4.09 14.22 1.50
CA THR A 92 5.06 13.17 1.82
C THR A 92 6.49 13.67 1.72
N ASP A 93 7.32 13.26 2.68
CA ASP A 93 8.77 13.46 2.66
C ASP A 93 9.53 12.23 2.15
N ARG A 94 8.82 11.13 1.83
CA ARG A 94 9.45 9.92 1.28
C ARG A 94 9.95 10.18 -0.14
N PRO A 95 11.26 10.02 -0.42
CA PRO A 95 11.83 10.30 -1.74
C PRO A 95 11.11 9.55 -2.87
N GLY A 96 10.79 8.27 -2.67
CA GLY A 96 10.08 7.46 -3.66
C GLY A 96 8.68 7.95 -4.01
N LEU A 97 7.90 8.37 -3.01
CA LEU A 97 6.56 8.90 -3.24
C LEU A 97 6.61 10.28 -3.89
N GLN A 98 7.56 11.15 -3.50
CA GLN A 98 7.78 12.43 -4.17
C GLN A 98 8.13 12.23 -5.65
N ALA A 99 9.01 11.28 -5.96
CA ALA A 99 9.38 10.94 -7.33
C ALA A 99 8.18 10.41 -8.14
N LEU A 100 7.31 9.59 -7.54
CA LEU A 100 6.07 9.11 -8.20
C LEU A 100 5.07 10.24 -8.42
N ILE A 101 4.86 11.12 -7.45
CA ILE A 101 3.97 12.29 -7.56
C ILE A 101 4.43 13.20 -8.70
N LYS A 102 5.75 13.43 -8.80
CA LYS A 102 6.36 14.20 -9.89
C LYS A 102 6.10 13.53 -11.24
N ASN A 103 6.46 12.26 -11.39
CA ASN A 103 6.35 11.55 -12.67
C ASN A 103 4.91 11.20 -13.07
N SER A 104 3.95 11.28 -12.14
CA SER A 104 2.52 11.13 -12.41
C SER A 104 1.80 12.47 -12.69
N GLY A 105 2.51 13.59 -12.67
CA GLY A 105 1.92 14.92 -12.90
C GLY A 105 0.98 15.38 -11.79
N LEU A 106 1.20 14.89 -10.57
CA LEU A 106 0.43 15.23 -9.37
C LEU A 106 1.10 16.32 -8.52
N THR A 107 2.27 16.82 -8.92
CA THR A 107 2.97 17.89 -8.19
C THR A 107 2.07 19.09 -7.91
N GLY A 108 2.03 19.51 -6.65
CA GLY A 108 1.23 20.66 -6.19
C GLY A 108 -0.27 20.42 -6.15
N LYS A 109 -0.74 19.19 -6.36
CA LYS A 109 -2.16 18.83 -6.27
C LYS A 109 -2.44 18.06 -4.97
N THR A 110 -3.63 18.24 -4.43
CA THR A 110 -4.15 17.33 -3.40
C THR A 110 -4.39 15.96 -4.01
N VAL A 111 -3.78 14.92 -3.43
CA VAL A 111 -3.89 13.55 -3.92
C VAL A 111 -5.20 12.94 -3.43
N SER A 112 -6.05 12.51 -4.35
CA SER A 112 -7.29 11.78 -4.05
C SER A 112 -7.09 10.26 -4.19
N SER A 113 -8.03 9.47 -3.65
CA SER A 113 -8.04 8.01 -3.84
C SER A 113 -8.07 7.61 -5.32
N THR A 114 -8.80 8.36 -6.15
CA THR A 114 -8.82 8.19 -7.61
C THR A 114 -7.43 8.44 -8.22
N ASN A 115 -6.70 9.44 -7.74
CA ASN A 115 -5.34 9.66 -8.21
C ASN A 115 -4.45 8.46 -7.83
N VAL A 116 -4.52 8.00 -6.58
CA VAL A 116 -3.75 6.83 -6.14
C VAL A 116 -4.07 5.60 -7.00
N SER A 117 -5.35 5.28 -7.22
CA SER A 117 -5.79 4.08 -7.93
C SER A 117 -5.40 4.07 -9.42
N PHE A 118 -5.42 5.23 -10.08
CA PHE A 118 -5.17 5.31 -11.52
C PHE A 118 -3.77 5.78 -11.90
N THR A 119 -2.97 6.27 -10.95
CA THR A 119 -1.64 6.81 -11.25
C THR A 119 -0.52 6.15 -10.44
N ILE A 120 -0.64 6.09 -9.11
CA ILE A 120 0.41 5.58 -8.22
C ILE A 120 0.43 4.05 -8.21
N VAL A 121 -0.71 3.43 -7.87
CA VAL A 121 -0.84 1.96 -7.80
C VAL A 121 -0.44 1.28 -9.11
N PRO A 122 -0.86 1.73 -10.32
CA PRO A 122 -0.47 1.08 -11.56
C PRO A 122 1.03 1.08 -11.82
N ARG A 123 1.75 2.13 -11.42
CA ARG A 123 3.22 2.22 -11.56
C ARG A 123 3.94 1.26 -10.61
N ILE A 124 3.49 1.21 -9.35
CA ILE A 124 4.02 0.26 -8.36
C ILE A 124 3.77 -1.19 -8.83
N ASN A 125 2.61 -1.46 -9.43
CA ASN A 125 2.20 -2.80 -9.86
C ASN A 125 2.71 -3.19 -11.26
N ALA A 126 3.17 -2.25 -12.07
CA ALA A 126 3.64 -2.52 -13.43
C ALA A 126 4.77 -3.57 -13.45
N VAL A 127 5.59 -3.57 -12.40
CA VAL A 127 6.76 -4.43 -12.27
C VAL A 127 6.43 -5.82 -11.73
N GLY A 128 5.33 -5.95 -10.98
CA GLY A 128 4.90 -7.23 -10.41
C GLY A 128 4.55 -8.29 -11.47
N ARG A 129 4.17 -7.87 -12.68
CA ARG A 129 3.90 -8.77 -13.82
C ARG A 129 5.16 -9.18 -14.59
N LEU A 130 6.28 -8.50 -14.37
CA LEU A 130 7.57 -8.73 -15.04
C LEU A 130 8.61 -9.44 -14.13
N GLY A 131 8.22 -9.85 -12.91
CA GLY A 131 9.08 -10.61 -12.00
C GLY A 131 10.13 -9.78 -11.23
N LEU A 132 9.99 -8.46 -11.20
CA LEU A 132 10.97 -7.52 -10.63
C LEU A 132 10.45 -6.77 -9.38
N SER A 133 9.60 -7.40 -8.56
CA SER A 133 8.91 -6.77 -7.41
C SER A 133 9.84 -6.02 -6.42
N GLU A 134 11.13 -6.31 -6.43
CA GLU A 134 12.16 -5.62 -5.64
C GLU A 134 12.23 -4.11 -5.94
N LYS A 135 12.07 -3.66 -7.19
CA LYS A 135 12.19 -2.24 -7.54
C LYS A 135 11.13 -1.38 -6.83
N SER A 136 9.89 -1.85 -6.79
CA SER A 136 8.80 -1.13 -6.12
C SER A 136 9.02 -1.06 -4.62
N VAL A 137 9.57 -2.12 -4.02
CA VAL A 137 9.94 -2.13 -2.59
C VAL A 137 11.10 -1.15 -2.34
N SER A 138 12.17 -1.22 -3.14
CA SER A 138 13.30 -0.30 -3.04
C SER A 138 12.87 1.17 -3.17
N LEU A 139 11.98 1.48 -4.12
CA LEU A 139 11.43 2.84 -4.26
C LEU A 139 10.73 3.32 -2.99
N LEU A 140 9.92 2.46 -2.36
CA LEU A 140 9.14 2.85 -1.17
C LEU A 140 9.99 2.94 0.11
N LEU A 141 11.20 2.36 0.09
CA LEU A 141 12.10 2.29 1.25
C LEU A 141 13.35 3.19 1.12
N THR A 142 13.73 3.62 -0.08
CA THR A 142 14.95 4.41 -0.28
C THR A 142 14.86 5.78 0.36
N GLU A 143 15.99 6.22 0.92
CA GLU A 143 16.22 7.58 1.44
C GLU A 143 17.04 8.43 0.46
N ASP A 144 17.47 7.86 -0.67
CA ASP A 144 18.24 8.53 -1.71
C ASP A 144 17.30 9.09 -2.79
N TYR A 145 17.36 10.40 -2.99
CA TYR A 145 16.52 11.11 -3.97
C TYR A 145 16.88 10.78 -5.42
N ASP A 146 18.15 10.53 -5.72
CA ASP A 146 18.61 10.19 -7.06
C ASP A 146 18.21 8.74 -7.39
N GLU A 147 18.38 7.81 -6.45
CA GLU A 147 17.89 6.43 -6.59
C GLU A 147 16.36 6.41 -6.77
N ALA A 148 15.62 7.16 -5.95
CA ALA A 148 14.16 7.27 -6.07
C ALA A 148 13.74 7.81 -7.44
N ALA A 149 14.44 8.81 -7.97
CA ALA A 149 14.16 9.38 -9.28
C ALA A 149 14.43 8.39 -10.41
N GLU A 150 15.52 7.63 -10.34
CA GLU A 150 15.86 6.59 -11.30
C GLU A 150 14.79 5.48 -11.30
N ILE A 151 14.51 4.90 -10.13
CA ILE A 151 13.54 3.80 -10.02
C ILE A 151 12.14 4.27 -10.45
N SER A 152 11.68 5.43 -9.99
CA SER A 152 10.37 5.98 -10.37
C SER A 152 10.25 6.21 -11.89
N SER A 153 11.32 6.66 -12.55
CA SER A 153 11.34 6.83 -13.99
C SER A 153 11.19 5.49 -14.70
N GLN A 154 11.89 4.46 -14.22
CA GLN A 154 11.74 3.12 -14.75
C GLN A 154 10.32 2.56 -14.54
N LEU A 155 9.72 2.72 -13.35
CA LEU A 155 8.34 2.28 -13.11
C LEU A 155 7.33 2.97 -14.05
N CYS A 156 7.61 4.21 -14.45
CA CYS A 156 6.78 4.92 -15.42
C CYS A 156 6.89 4.33 -16.82
N VAL A 157 8.11 3.99 -17.27
CA VAL A 157 8.33 3.28 -18.52
C VAL A 157 7.61 1.93 -18.50
N ASP A 158 7.84 1.13 -17.46
CA ASP A 158 7.23 -0.21 -17.30
C ASP A 158 5.70 -0.12 -17.31
N ASN A 159 5.12 0.90 -16.65
CA ASN A 159 3.67 1.11 -16.69
C ASN A 159 3.15 1.51 -18.07
N SER A 160 3.90 2.34 -18.81
CA SER A 160 3.52 2.71 -20.18
C SER A 160 3.54 1.50 -21.10
N GLU A 161 4.59 0.67 -21.05
CA GLU A 161 4.69 -0.58 -21.81
C GLU A 161 3.53 -1.53 -21.47
N ARG A 162 3.22 -1.71 -20.18
CA ARG A 162 2.06 -2.50 -19.75
C ARG A 162 0.75 -1.99 -20.36
N GLN A 163 0.54 -0.67 -20.39
CA GLN A 163 -0.66 -0.06 -20.95
C GLN A 163 -0.75 -0.20 -22.47
N GLU A 164 0.36 -0.27 -23.19
CA GLU A 164 0.38 -0.55 -24.62
C GLU A 164 -0.04 -2.00 -24.87
N ILE A 165 0.55 -2.96 -24.15
CA ILE A 165 0.22 -4.39 -24.28
C ILE A 165 -1.26 -4.67 -23.93
N GLU A 166 -1.83 -4.00 -22.93
CA GLU A 166 -3.24 -4.19 -22.53
C GLU A 166 -4.26 -3.57 -23.51
N ARG A 167 -3.82 -2.72 -24.45
CA ARG A 167 -4.69 -2.09 -25.47
C ARG A 167 -4.78 -2.89 -26.76
N ASP A 168 -3.81 -3.77 -27.02
CA ASP A 168 -3.76 -4.68 -28.17
C ASP A 168 -4.55 -5.97 -27.90
#